data_AF-A0A916HVP8-F1
#
_entry.id   AF-A0A916HVP8-F1
#
_cell.length_a   1.000
_cell.length_b   1.000
_cell.length_c   1.000
_cell.angle_alpha   90.00
_cell.angle_beta   90.00
_cell.angle_gamma   90.00
#
_symmetry.space_group_name_H-M   'P 1'
#
loop_
_entity.id
_entity.type
_entity.pdbx_description
1 polymer ?
#
loop_
_entity_poly.entity_id
_entity_poly.type
_entity_poly.pdbx_seq_one_letter_code
_entity_poly.pdbx_strand_id
1 'polypeptide(L)'
;MRLDSFAVLVLRSLAVSFAAVGLVFLLAPDATLSFLDSAGALFGRFDPTPTTGARLWLALAVAYMLLVTLLAWLAQRDLSKARPYLGLLFAGKAASSLLALAAYASVSASLPYLANFIVDGAIALVVAWLFVSAPGLAASRVSAAGRVRRARERALSMREASRLDSVLEALAPAGEALDPKTAGPSVAPAVIGYTRAAGGLGALRALLLALELSPFVLPPVWFRRFSKLPLEDRVRVIEAWESSRFWPRRQAMAALKLAVLPHVFGQPEVLRALHYPDPLERVPLATTSEGRS
;
A
#
# COMPACT_ATOMS: atom_id res chain seq x y z
N MET A 1 -4.07 -15.07 5.58
CA MET A 1 -4.37 -13.76 6.19
C MET A 1 -3.07 -13.21 6.78
N ARG A 2 -2.70 -11.94 6.55
CA ARG A 2 -1.46 -11.40 7.14
C ARG A 2 -1.65 -11.22 8.66
N LEU A 3 -0.64 -11.57 9.46
CA LEU A 3 -0.71 -11.51 10.94
C LEU A 3 -1.08 -10.12 11.48
N ASP A 4 -0.66 -9.05 10.80
CA ASP A 4 -1.01 -7.67 11.15
C ASP A 4 -2.51 -7.40 10.97
N SER A 5 -3.09 -7.91 9.89
CA SER A 5 -4.52 -7.79 9.59
C SER A 5 -5.36 -8.62 10.55
N PHE A 6 -4.84 -9.78 10.97
CA PHE A 6 -5.46 -10.61 12.00
C PHE A 6 -5.45 -9.92 13.37
N ALA A 7 -4.31 -9.35 13.79
CA ALA A 7 -4.22 -8.59 15.03
C ALA A 7 -5.20 -7.41 15.08
N VAL A 8 -5.34 -6.66 13.99
CA VAL A 8 -6.32 -5.57 13.88
C VAL A 8 -7.76 -6.11 13.95
N LEU A 9 -8.06 -7.23 13.28
CA LEU A 9 -9.38 -7.85 13.34
C LEU A 9 -9.75 -8.27 14.77
N VAL A 10 -8.81 -8.87 15.50
CA VAL A 10 -8.99 -9.28 16.90
C VAL A 10 -9.24 -8.07 17.80
N LEU A 11 -8.45 -7.00 17.67
CA LEU A 11 -8.68 -5.78 18.46
C LEU A 11 -10.02 -5.12 18.14
N ARG A 12 -10.44 -5.17 16.86
CA ARG A 12 -11.73 -4.67 16.43
C ARG A 12 -12.88 -5.48 16.99
N SER A 13 -12.80 -6.81 16.95
CA SER A 13 -13.83 -7.68 17.51
C SER A 13 -13.93 -7.47 19.03
N LEU A 14 -12.80 -7.37 19.75
CA LEU A 14 -12.79 -7.04 21.17
C LEU A 14 -13.45 -5.68 21.46
N ALA A 15 -13.10 -4.63 20.72
CA ALA A 15 -13.70 -3.31 20.89
C ALA A 15 -15.22 -3.34 20.66
N VAL A 16 -15.69 -4.02 19.60
CA VAL A 16 -17.11 -4.17 19.30
C VAL A 16 -17.82 -4.96 20.41
N SER A 17 -17.24 -6.07 20.86
CA SER A 17 -17.82 -6.88 21.93
C SER A 17 -17.92 -6.11 23.24
N PHE A 18 -16.88 -5.38 23.65
CA PHE A 18 -16.92 -4.56 24.86
C PHE A 18 -17.95 -3.43 24.78
N ALA A 19 -18.04 -2.77 23.62
CA ALA A 19 -19.05 -1.74 23.40
C ALA A 19 -20.47 -2.32 23.46
N ALA A 20 -20.69 -3.47 22.81
CA ALA A 20 -21.99 -4.13 22.79
C ALA A 20 -22.41 -4.59 24.21
N VAL A 21 -21.51 -5.25 24.94
CA VAL A 21 -21.77 -5.68 26.32
C VAL A 21 -22.03 -4.46 27.22
N GLY A 22 -21.21 -3.42 27.12
CA GLY A 22 -21.41 -2.19 27.88
C GLY A 22 -22.74 -1.49 27.57
N LEU A 23 -23.17 -1.48 26.31
CA LEU A 23 -24.45 -0.91 25.89
C LEU A 23 -25.64 -1.74 26.40
N VAL A 24 -25.56 -3.07 26.31
CA VAL A 24 -26.60 -3.96 26.85
C VAL A 24 -26.74 -3.79 28.36
N PHE A 25 -25.62 -3.75 29.09
CA PHE A 25 -25.63 -3.49 30.53
C PHE A 25 -26.18 -2.12 30.89
N LEU A 26 -25.90 -1.09 30.09
CA LEU A 26 -26.40 0.26 30.30
C LEU A 26 -27.92 0.36 30.08
N LEU A 27 -28.44 -0.30 29.05
CA LEU A 27 -29.86 -0.21 28.67
C LEU A 27 -30.76 -1.19 29.44
N ALA A 28 -30.24 -2.36 29.81
CA ALA A 28 -31.02 -3.44 30.40
C ALA A 28 -30.22 -4.23 31.46
N PRO A 29 -29.81 -3.59 32.57
CA PRO A 29 -29.00 -4.22 33.61
C PRO A 29 -29.69 -5.44 34.25
N ASP A 30 -30.95 -5.30 34.64
CA ASP A 30 -31.71 -6.36 35.32
C ASP A 30 -32.04 -7.54 34.39
N ALA A 31 -32.27 -7.25 33.09
CA ALA A 31 -32.48 -8.28 32.08
C ALA A 31 -31.20 -9.10 31.83
N THR A 32 -30.03 -8.46 31.92
CA THR A 32 -28.74 -9.14 31.71
C THR A 32 -28.44 -10.09 32.88
N LEU A 33 -28.71 -9.65 34.12
CA LEU A 33 -28.55 -10.48 35.31
C LEU A 33 -29.52 -11.67 35.32
N SER A 34 -30.80 -11.45 35.02
CA SER A 34 -31.79 -12.52 34.95
C SER A 34 -31.53 -13.53 33.82
N PHE A 35 -30.99 -13.08 32.68
CA PHE A 35 -30.53 -13.99 31.63
C PHE A 35 -29.33 -14.84 32.09
N LEU A 36 -28.36 -14.24 32.79
CA LEU A 36 -27.21 -14.96 33.35
C LEU A 36 -27.61 -16.01 34.38
N ASP A 37 -28.55 -15.67 35.28
CA ASP A 37 -29.10 -16.63 36.25
C ASP A 37 -29.87 -17.76 35.55
N SER A 38 -30.65 -17.44 34.50
CA SER A 38 -31.40 -18.43 33.69
C SER A 38 -30.47 -19.35 32.89
N ALA A 39 -29.39 -18.81 32.31
CA ALA A 39 -28.37 -19.58 31.62
C ALA A 39 -27.59 -20.47 32.60
N GLY A 40 -27.28 -19.96 33.80
CA GLY A 40 -26.63 -20.71 34.86
C GLY A 40 -27.43 -21.93 35.31
N ALA A 41 -28.76 -21.81 35.38
CA ALA A 41 -29.67 -22.91 35.70
C ALA A 41 -29.62 -24.06 34.66
N LEU A 42 -29.21 -23.77 33.42
CA LEU A 42 -29.06 -24.73 32.32
C LEU A 42 -27.76 -25.54 32.43
N PHE A 43 -26.74 -25.02 33.13
CA PHE A 43 -25.44 -25.66 33.33
C PHE A 43 -25.25 -26.30 34.71
N GLY A 44 -26.18 -26.10 35.67
CA GLY A 44 -26.16 -26.75 36.99
C GLY A 44 -26.91 -25.99 38.09
N ARG A 45 -26.86 -26.50 39.33
CA ARG A 45 -27.31 -25.77 40.53
C ARG A 45 -26.14 -24.94 41.07
N PHE A 46 -26.16 -23.63 40.83
CA PHE A 46 -25.24 -22.67 41.42
C PHE A 46 -25.96 -21.82 42.45
N ASP A 47 -25.21 -21.30 43.43
CA ASP A 47 -25.77 -20.40 44.44
C ASP A 47 -26.26 -19.09 43.77
N PRO A 48 -27.41 -18.54 44.21
CA PRO A 48 -27.96 -17.32 43.65
C PRO A 48 -27.00 -16.14 43.82
N THR A 49 -26.86 -15.35 42.75
CA THR A 49 -25.96 -14.19 42.71
C THR A 49 -26.34 -13.18 43.81
N PRO A 50 -25.39 -12.68 44.65
CA PRO A 50 -25.71 -11.71 45.68
C PRO A 50 -26.32 -10.43 45.07
N THR A 51 -27.50 -10.04 45.53
CA THR A 51 -28.21 -8.85 45.03
C THR A 51 -27.55 -7.58 45.57
N THR A 52 -26.48 -7.11 44.91
CA THR A 52 -25.84 -5.85 45.28
C THR A 52 -26.59 -4.69 44.63
N GLY A 53 -27.56 -4.13 45.35
CA GLY A 53 -28.23 -2.90 44.94
C GLY A 53 -27.26 -1.72 44.94
N ALA A 54 -26.72 -1.31 43.80
CA ALA A 54 -26.20 0.05 43.65
C ALA A 54 -26.07 0.47 42.19
N ARG A 55 -26.80 1.51 41.81
CA ARG A 55 -26.60 2.27 40.56
C ARG A 55 -25.13 2.71 40.38
N LEU A 56 -24.38 2.84 41.48
CA LEU A 56 -22.95 3.10 41.49
C LEU A 56 -22.12 1.99 40.82
N TRP A 57 -22.38 0.71 41.13
CA TRP A 57 -21.65 -0.41 40.53
C TRP A 57 -21.95 -0.53 39.04
N LEU A 58 -23.19 -0.25 38.65
CA LEU A 58 -23.58 -0.18 37.25
C LEU A 58 -22.81 0.93 36.51
N ALA A 59 -22.75 2.14 37.08
CA ALA A 59 -21.99 3.24 36.50
C ALA A 59 -20.49 2.90 36.36
N LEU A 60 -19.90 2.25 37.36
CA LEU A 60 -18.50 1.82 37.33
C LEU A 60 -18.26 0.74 36.26
N ALA A 61 -19.17 -0.22 36.13
CA ALA A 61 -19.10 -1.27 35.11
C ALA A 61 -19.18 -0.69 33.69
N VAL A 62 -20.11 0.24 33.44
CA VAL A 62 -20.25 0.92 32.15
C VAL A 62 -19.00 1.77 31.84
N ALA A 63 -18.50 2.52 32.82
CA ALA A 63 -17.28 3.32 32.66
C ALA A 63 -16.07 2.43 32.32
N TYR A 64 -15.94 1.29 32.99
CA TYR A 64 -14.89 0.31 32.68
C TYR A 64 -15.04 -0.27 31.27
N MET A 65 -16.26 -0.65 30.84
CA MET A 65 -16.51 -1.14 29.48
C MET A 65 -16.14 -0.11 28.41
N LEU A 66 -16.42 1.17 28.66
CA LEU A 66 -16.04 2.26 27.78
C LEU A 66 -14.51 2.42 27.71
N LEU A 67 -13.82 2.33 28.85
CA LEU A 67 -12.36 2.38 28.91
C LEU A 67 -11.71 1.24 28.11
N VAL A 68 -12.09 -0.02 28.35
CA VAL A 68 -11.50 -1.16 27.62
C VAL A 68 -11.82 -1.12 26.12
N THR A 69 -13.01 -0.62 25.75
CA THR A 69 -13.38 -0.36 24.35
C THR A 69 -12.43 0.66 23.72
N LEU A 70 -12.20 1.79 24.40
CA LEU A 70 -11.33 2.84 23.90
C LEU A 70 -9.88 2.36 23.77
N LEU A 71 -9.37 1.60 24.74
CA LEU A 71 -8.02 1.03 24.68
C LEU A 71 -7.85 0.07 23.50
N ALA A 72 -8.80 -0.85 23.30
CA ALA A 72 -8.80 -1.74 22.15
C ALA A 72 -8.89 -0.96 20.82
N TRP A 73 -9.72 0.09 20.78
CA TRP A 73 -9.91 0.93 19.61
C TRP A 73 -8.69 1.81 19.27
N LEU A 74 -7.98 2.32 20.27
CA LEU A 74 -6.72 3.06 20.07
C LEU A 74 -5.60 2.11 19.63
N ALA A 75 -5.50 0.93 20.23
CA ALA A 75 -4.49 -0.07 19.89
C ALA A 75 -4.58 -0.53 18.42
N GLN A 76 -5.78 -0.66 17.85
CA GLN A 76 -5.94 -1.08 16.44
C GLN A 76 -5.55 -0.01 15.42
N ARG A 77 -5.56 1.28 15.79
CA ARG A 77 -5.27 2.39 14.85
C ARG A 77 -3.80 2.44 14.45
N ASP A 78 -2.92 2.22 15.42
CA ASP A 78 -1.47 2.20 15.20
C ASP A 78 -0.81 1.14 16.08
N LEU A 79 -0.58 -0.05 15.51
CA LEU A 79 0.10 -1.16 16.18
C LEU A 79 1.50 -0.79 16.70
N SER A 80 2.16 0.19 16.08
CA SER A 80 3.50 0.66 16.48
C SER A 80 3.46 1.35 17.85
N LYS A 81 2.34 1.99 18.18
CA LYS A 81 2.09 2.69 19.45
C LYS A 81 1.13 1.93 20.36
N ALA A 82 0.76 0.71 20.00
CA ALA A 82 -0.26 -0.06 20.71
C ALA A 82 0.18 -0.58 22.08
N ARG A 83 1.50 -0.75 22.31
CA ARG A 83 2.06 -1.33 23.54
C ARG A 83 1.49 -0.77 24.85
N PRO A 84 1.50 0.55 25.12
CA PRO A 84 0.94 1.09 26.36
C PRO A 84 -0.55 0.77 26.52
N TYR A 85 -1.34 0.85 25.45
CA TYR A 85 -2.78 0.56 25.50
C TYR A 85 -3.05 -0.92 25.74
N LEU A 86 -2.28 -1.81 25.09
CA LEU A 86 -2.36 -3.25 25.29
C LEU A 86 -1.92 -3.66 26.70
N GLY A 87 -0.89 -3.01 27.25
CA GLY A 87 -0.44 -3.24 28.63
C GLY A 87 -1.52 -2.89 29.64
N LEU A 88 -2.19 -1.75 29.46
CA LEU A 88 -3.29 -1.33 30.34
C LEU A 88 -4.53 -2.22 30.19
N LEU A 89 -4.86 -2.62 28.96
CA LEU A 89 -5.96 -3.54 28.69
C LEU A 89 -5.70 -4.94 29.29
N PHE A 90 -4.46 -5.43 29.17
CA PHE A 90 -4.03 -6.67 29.80
C PHE A 90 -4.16 -6.59 31.31
N ALA A 91 -3.60 -5.55 31.94
CA ALA A 91 -3.68 -5.36 33.38
C ALA A 91 -5.13 -5.32 33.87
N GLY A 92 -6.00 -4.59 33.18
CA GLY A 92 -7.42 -4.50 33.51
C GLY A 92 -8.15 -5.83 33.42
N LYS A 93 -7.89 -6.64 32.37
CA LYS A 93 -8.56 -7.94 32.18
C LYS A 93 -7.99 -9.03 33.08
N ALA A 94 -6.67 -9.04 33.29
CA ALA A 94 -6.02 -9.94 34.22
C ALA A 94 -6.50 -9.69 35.66
N ALA A 95 -6.58 -8.43 36.10
CA ALA A 95 -7.09 -8.07 37.42
C ALA A 95 -8.55 -8.52 37.61
N SER A 96 -9.43 -8.23 36.64
CA SER A 96 -10.83 -8.68 36.64
C SER A 96 -10.96 -10.21 36.75
N SER A 97 -10.18 -10.94 35.94
CA SER A 97 -10.14 -12.40 35.94
C SER A 97 -9.69 -12.96 37.29
N LEU A 98 -8.57 -12.46 37.84
CA LEU A 98 -8.02 -12.95 39.11
C LEU A 98 -8.93 -12.63 40.30
N LEU A 99 -9.54 -11.44 40.31
CA LEU A 99 -10.51 -11.07 41.35
C LEU A 99 -11.76 -11.95 41.28
N ALA A 100 -12.23 -12.30 40.08
CA ALA A 100 -13.36 -13.22 39.93
C ALA A 100 -13.03 -14.63 40.42
N LEU A 101 -11.81 -15.13 40.13
CA LEU A 101 -11.37 -16.41 40.68
C LEU A 101 -11.27 -16.39 42.21
N ALA A 102 -10.72 -15.30 42.77
CA ALA A 102 -10.64 -15.12 44.22
C ALA A 102 -12.04 -15.06 44.86
N ALA A 103 -12.99 -14.35 44.24
CA ALA A 103 -14.38 -14.28 44.69
C ALA A 103 -15.08 -15.65 44.61
N TYR A 104 -14.85 -16.42 43.55
CA TYR A 104 -15.36 -17.78 43.42
C TYR A 104 -14.88 -18.69 44.56
N ALA A 105 -13.59 -18.58 44.92
CA ALA A 105 -12.99 -19.40 45.97
C ALA A 105 -13.37 -18.95 47.40
N SER A 106 -13.63 -17.65 47.59
CA SER A 106 -13.72 -17.05 48.94
C SER A 106 -15.11 -16.59 49.35
N VAL A 107 -16.00 -16.26 48.40
CA VAL A 107 -17.32 -15.66 48.67
C VAL A 107 -18.43 -16.64 48.36
N SER A 108 -18.52 -17.08 47.10
CA SER A 108 -19.54 -18.04 46.65
C SER A 108 -19.08 -18.72 45.37
N ALA A 109 -19.30 -20.03 45.28
CA ALA A 109 -18.97 -20.83 44.10
C ALA A 109 -20.02 -20.63 42.99
N SER A 110 -20.25 -19.38 42.58
CA SER A 110 -21.25 -19.03 41.58
C SER A 110 -20.69 -19.09 40.15
N LEU A 111 -21.49 -19.59 39.21
CA LEU A 111 -21.13 -19.68 37.80
C LEU A 111 -20.70 -18.35 37.17
N PRO A 112 -21.30 -17.19 37.50
CA PRO A 112 -20.86 -15.90 36.96
C PRO A 112 -19.40 -15.57 37.26
N TYR A 113 -18.89 -15.89 38.46
CA TYR A 113 -17.48 -15.65 38.79
C TYR A 113 -16.54 -16.56 38.00
N LEU A 114 -16.88 -17.83 37.85
CA LEU A 114 -16.08 -18.78 37.06
C LEU A 114 -16.11 -18.42 35.56
N ALA A 115 -17.27 -18.09 35.02
CA ALA A 115 -17.41 -17.64 33.63
C ALA A 115 -16.59 -16.38 33.37
N ASN A 116 -16.62 -15.39 34.29
CA ASN A 116 -15.82 -14.19 34.16
C ASN A 116 -14.32 -14.49 34.18
N PHE A 117 -13.85 -15.37 35.08
CA PHE A 117 -12.45 -15.81 35.09
C PHE A 117 -12.02 -16.41 33.74
N ILE A 118 -12.83 -17.30 33.16
CA ILE A 118 -12.50 -17.95 31.89
C ILE A 118 -12.47 -16.94 30.75
N VAL A 119 -13.52 -16.11 30.62
CA VAL A 119 -13.66 -15.16 29.52
C VAL A 119 -12.60 -14.05 29.61
N ASP A 120 -12.47 -13.40 30.77
CA ASP A 120 -11.51 -12.30 30.94
C ASP A 120 -10.06 -12.82 30.97
N GLY A 121 -9.83 -14.04 31.46
CA GLY A 121 -8.53 -14.71 31.39
C GLY A 121 -8.11 -15.01 29.96
N ALA A 122 -9.01 -15.55 29.13
CA ALA A 122 -8.76 -15.80 27.71
C ALA A 122 -8.46 -14.48 26.96
N ILE A 123 -9.22 -13.42 27.23
CA ILE A 123 -8.97 -12.09 26.67
C ILE A 123 -7.59 -11.58 27.10
N ALA A 124 -7.23 -11.70 28.38
CA ALA A 124 -5.93 -11.28 28.87
C ALA A 124 -4.78 -12.01 28.15
N LEU A 125 -4.89 -13.32 27.92
CA LEU A 125 -3.89 -14.09 27.17
C LEU A 125 -3.76 -13.62 25.72
N VAL A 126 -4.88 -13.36 25.04
CA VAL A 126 -4.87 -12.81 23.67
C VAL A 126 -4.20 -11.44 23.63
N VAL A 127 -4.50 -10.57 24.59
CA VAL A 127 -3.90 -9.23 24.69
C VAL A 127 -2.41 -9.31 25.02
N ALA A 128 -1.98 -10.26 25.86
CA ALA A 128 -0.58 -10.51 26.16
C ALA A 128 0.19 -10.99 24.92
N TRP A 129 -0.39 -11.90 24.15
CA TRP A 129 0.17 -12.33 22.86
C TRP A 129 0.33 -11.15 21.89
N LEU A 130 -0.67 -10.27 21.80
CA LEU A 130 -0.61 -9.06 20.98
C LEU A 130 0.46 -8.09 21.49
N PHE A 131 0.62 -7.93 22.81
CA PHE A 131 1.62 -7.05 23.41
C PHE A 131 3.06 -7.46 23.04
N VAL A 132 3.34 -8.77 23.07
CA VAL A 132 4.64 -9.33 22.67
C VAL A 132 4.84 -9.23 21.16
N SER A 133 3.79 -9.47 20.37
CA SER A 133 3.87 -9.54 18.90
C SER A 133 3.87 -8.16 18.21
N ALA A 134 3.32 -7.12 18.86
CA ALA A 134 3.12 -5.79 18.26
C ALA A 134 4.36 -5.18 17.55
N PRO A 135 5.59 -5.23 18.10
CA PRO A 135 6.77 -4.69 17.43
C PRO A 135 7.11 -5.41 16.12
N GLY A 136 7.01 -6.75 16.11
CA GLY A 136 7.27 -7.56 14.92
C GLY A 136 6.23 -7.34 13.82
N LEU A 137 4.97 -7.14 14.22
CA LEU A 137 3.88 -6.81 13.30
C LEU A 137 4.06 -5.41 12.69
N ALA A 138 4.48 -4.42 13.48
CA ALA A 138 4.77 -3.07 13.01
C ALA A 138 5.95 -3.06 12.01
N ALA A 139 7.06 -3.73 12.35
CA ALA A 139 8.23 -3.84 11.48
C ALA A 139 7.91 -4.54 10.15
N SER A 140 7.06 -5.57 10.18
CA SER A 140 6.59 -6.28 8.99
C SER A 140 5.78 -5.37 8.06
N ARG A 141 4.97 -4.48 8.63
CA ARG A 141 4.13 -3.52 7.90
C ARG A 141 4.97 -2.46 7.20
N VAL A 142 5.96 -1.90 7.90
CA VAL A 142 6.92 -0.93 7.34
C VAL A 142 7.75 -1.58 6.21
N SER A 143 8.23 -2.81 6.43
CA SER A 143 8.99 -3.56 5.43
C SER A 143 8.18 -3.87 4.18
N ALA A 144 6.91 -4.27 4.34
CA ALA A 144 6.00 -4.53 3.24
C ALA A 144 5.66 -3.26 2.45
N ALA A 145 5.39 -2.14 3.14
CA ALA A 145 5.15 -0.85 2.49
C ALA A 145 6.40 -0.36 1.73
N GLY A 146 7.59 -0.53 2.31
CA GLY A 146 8.87 -0.24 1.66
C GLY A 146 9.11 -1.10 0.42
N ARG A 147 8.78 -2.40 0.46
CA ARG A 147 8.86 -3.29 -0.71
C ARG A 147 7.91 -2.88 -1.82
N VAL A 148 6.66 -2.54 -1.50
CA VAL A 148 5.67 -2.09 -2.49
C VAL A 148 6.10 -0.77 -3.12
N ARG A 149 6.61 0.18 -2.32
CA ARG A 149 7.14 1.45 -2.82
C ARG A 149 8.35 1.23 -3.73
N ARG A 150 9.32 0.40 -3.34
CA ARG A 150 10.47 0.03 -4.20
C ARG A 150 10.04 -0.70 -5.46
N ALA A 151 9.07 -1.61 -5.38
CA ALA A 151 8.53 -2.30 -6.56
C ALA A 151 7.87 -1.32 -7.53
N ARG A 152 7.10 -0.35 -7.00
CA ARG A 152 6.53 0.75 -7.77
C ARG A 152 7.61 1.66 -8.33
N GLU A 153 8.72 1.91 -7.63
CA GLU A 153 9.86 2.67 -8.17
C GLU A 153 10.62 1.90 -9.26
N ARG A 154 10.62 0.56 -9.22
CA ARG A 154 11.38 -0.31 -10.15
C ARG A 154 10.70 -0.58 -11.49
N ALA A 155 9.37 -0.51 -11.57
CA ALA A 155 8.61 -0.86 -12.77
C ALA A 155 7.60 0.24 -13.16
N LEU A 156 7.67 0.73 -14.40
CA LEU A 156 6.61 1.55 -15.00
C LEU A 156 5.34 0.70 -15.16
N SER A 157 4.19 1.31 -14.90
CA SER A 157 2.90 0.67 -15.16
C SER A 157 2.67 0.51 -16.66
N MET A 158 1.82 -0.45 -17.08
CA MET A 158 1.46 -0.63 -18.50
C MET A 158 0.97 0.66 -19.17
N ARG A 159 0.28 1.53 -18.41
CA ARG A 159 -0.19 2.83 -18.90
C ARG A 159 0.96 3.81 -19.15
N GLU A 160 1.98 3.80 -18.30
CA GLU A 160 3.16 4.65 -18.46
C GLU A 160 4.02 4.18 -19.63
N ALA A 161 4.15 2.86 -19.83
CA ALA A 161 4.80 2.29 -21.01
C ALA A 161 4.09 2.71 -22.31
N SER A 162 2.75 2.57 -22.37
CA SER A 162 1.95 3.01 -23.53
C SER A 162 2.07 4.52 -23.83
N ARG A 163 2.21 5.37 -22.80
CA ARG A 163 2.48 6.80 -23.00
C ARG A 163 3.86 7.04 -23.58
N LEU A 164 4.87 6.32 -23.09
CA LEU A 164 6.22 6.39 -23.64
C LEU A 164 6.21 5.99 -25.12
N ASP A 165 5.51 4.92 -25.49
CA ASP A 165 5.36 4.52 -26.91
C ASP A 165 4.71 5.63 -27.75
N SER A 166 3.69 6.30 -27.22
CA SER A 166 3.03 7.42 -27.91
C SER A 166 3.95 8.61 -28.13
N VAL A 167 4.90 8.83 -27.21
CA VAL A 167 5.93 9.88 -27.30
C VAL A 167 7.04 9.48 -28.27
N LEU A 168 7.48 8.22 -28.23
CA LEU A 168 8.47 7.66 -29.16
C LEU A 168 7.97 7.77 -30.61
N GLU A 169 6.71 7.40 -30.86
CA GLU A 169 6.08 7.52 -32.18
C GLU A 169 6.02 8.97 -32.68
N ALA A 170 5.91 9.95 -31.78
CA ALA A 170 5.86 11.36 -32.15
C ALA A 170 7.24 12.02 -32.30
N LEU A 171 8.27 11.51 -31.61
CA LEU A 171 9.65 11.94 -31.80
C LEU A 171 10.28 11.38 -33.09
N ALA A 172 9.68 10.32 -33.62
CA ALA A 172 10.18 9.54 -34.73
C ALA A 172 8.96 8.98 -35.50
N PRO A 173 8.32 9.76 -36.39
CA PRO A 173 7.12 9.34 -37.09
C PRO A 173 7.42 8.27 -38.17
N ALA A 174 6.48 7.36 -38.40
CA ALA A 174 6.62 6.29 -39.37
C ALA A 174 6.63 6.80 -40.81
N GLY A 175 7.61 6.38 -41.62
CA GLY A 175 7.79 6.79 -43.02
C GLY A 175 8.89 7.82 -43.28
N GLU A 176 9.48 8.43 -42.25
CA GLU A 176 10.78 9.11 -42.34
C GLU A 176 11.91 8.10 -42.04
N ALA A 177 13.17 8.39 -42.38
CA ALA A 177 14.32 7.50 -42.17
C ALA A 177 14.57 7.06 -40.70
N LEU A 178 13.72 7.50 -39.78
CA LEU A 178 13.74 7.31 -38.33
C LEU A 178 12.53 6.51 -37.82
N ASP A 179 11.83 5.70 -38.63
CA ASP A 179 10.62 5.00 -38.18
C ASP A 179 10.91 3.96 -37.04
N PRO A 180 10.41 4.18 -35.81
CA PRO A 180 10.63 3.33 -34.64
C PRO A 180 9.74 2.08 -34.64
N LYS A 181 8.83 1.92 -35.62
CA LYS A 181 8.06 0.69 -35.85
C LYS A 181 8.73 -0.24 -36.87
N THR A 182 9.53 0.30 -37.79
CA THR A 182 10.46 -0.50 -38.64
C THR A 182 11.76 -0.83 -37.91
N ALA A 183 12.12 -0.03 -36.92
CA ALA A 183 13.16 -0.32 -35.95
C ALA A 183 12.62 -1.41 -35.00
N GLY A 184 13.26 -2.58 -34.95
CA GLY A 184 12.83 -3.80 -34.27
C GLY A 184 12.48 -3.67 -32.77
N PRO A 185 12.30 -4.78 -32.04
CA PRO A 185 11.55 -4.83 -30.80
C PRO A 185 12.01 -3.83 -29.73
N SER A 186 11.23 -2.75 -29.63
CA SER A 186 10.97 -1.91 -28.46
C SER A 186 12.13 -1.06 -27.94
N VAL A 187 12.26 0.16 -28.49
CA VAL A 187 13.04 1.28 -27.92
C VAL A 187 12.61 1.56 -26.47
N ALA A 188 11.33 1.35 -26.14
CA ALA A 188 10.78 1.61 -24.81
C ALA A 188 11.50 0.84 -23.68
N PRO A 189 11.62 -0.50 -23.67
CA PRO A 189 12.42 -1.24 -22.70
C PRO A 189 13.88 -0.77 -22.56
N ALA A 190 14.54 -0.38 -23.65
CA ALA A 190 15.91 0.15 -23.58
C ALA A 190 15.96 1.49 -22.84
N VAL A 191 15.05 2.42 -23.19
CA VAL A 191 14.94 3.75 -22.53
C VAL A 191 14.61 3.58 -21.05
N ILE A 192 13.72 2.63 -20.72
CA ILE A 192 13.36 2.28 -19.35
C ILE A 192 14.56 1.69 -18.60
N GLY A 193 15.36 0.84 -19.24
CA GLY A 193 16.57 0.26 -18.68
C GLY A 193 17.62 1.32 -18.36
N TYR A 194 17.90 2.20 -19.31
CA TYR A 194 18.87 3.29 -19.16
C TYR A 194 18.45 4.30 -18.09
N THR A 195 17.20 4.80 -18.14
CA THR A 195 16.68 5.72 -17.12
C THR A 195 16.60 5.09 -15.73
N ARG A 196 16.36 3.77 -15.64
CA ARG A 196 16.46 3.02 -14.39
C ARG A 196 17.89 3.01 -13.85
N ALA A 197 18.87 2.68 -14.69
CA ALA A 197 20.28 2.63 -14.29
C ALA A 197 20.77 3.99 -13.76
N ALA A 198 20.28 5.09 -14.34
CA ALA A 198 20.58 6.46 -13.91
C ALA A 198 19.75 6.93 -12.68
N GLY A 199 18.86 6.11 -12.11
CA GLY A 199 17.98 6.49 -10.99
C GLY A 199 16.87 7.48 -11.35
N GLY A 200 16.63 7.73 -12.64
CA GLY A 200 15.76 8.79 -13.17
C GLY A 200 14.30 8.41 -13.42
N LEU A 201 13.86 7.20 -13.08
CA LEU A 201 12.48 6.72 -13.39
C LEU A 201 11.37 7.63 -12.82
N GLY A 202 11.59 8.24 -11.65
CA GLY A 202 10.64 9.20 -11.09
C GLY A 202 10.50 10.46 -11.95
N ALA A 203 11.62 10.98 -12.47
CA ALA A 203 11.63 12.13 -13.36
C ALA A 203 10.98 11.79 -14.72
N LEU A 204 11.26 10.61 -15.28
CA LEU A 204 10.62 10.13 -16.51
C LEU A 204 9.09 10.05 -16.34
N ARG A 205 8.59 9.54 -15.21
CA ARG A 205 7.13 9.53 -14.94
C ARG A 205 6.52 10.91 -14.87
N ALA A 206 7.16 11.83 -14.14
CA ALA A 206 6.70 13.20 -14.04
C ALA A 206 6.65 13.87 -15.42
N LEU A 207 7.66 13.60 -16.25
CA LEU A 207 7.74 14.10 -17.62
C LEU A 207 6.65 13.50 -18.52
N LEU A 208 6.43 12.19 -18.49
CA LEU A 208 5.34 11.54 -19.23
C LEU A 208 3.96 12.05 -18.79
N LEU A 209 3.77 12.33 -17.50
CA LEU A 209 2.53 12.91 -16.99
C LEU A 209 2.36 14.36 -17.46
N ALA A 210 3.42 15.16 -17.42
CA ALA A 210 3.40 16.54 -17.86
C ALA A 210 3.10 16.64 -19.37
N LEU A 211 3.69 15.76 -20.18
CA LEU A 211 3.37 15.64 -21.61
C LEU A 211 1.92 15.18 -21.84
N GLU A 212 1.47 14.14 -21.11
CA GLU A 212 0.09 13.62 -21.18
C GLU A 212 -0.97 14.72 -20.96
N LEU A 213 -0.70 15.65 -20.04
CA LEU A 213 -1.58 16.76 -19.68
C LEU A 213 -1.32 18.05 -20.47
N SER A 214 -0.24 18.11 -21.27
CA SER A 214 0.14 19.33 -21.96
C SER A 214 -0.87 19.87 -22.98
N PRO A 215 -1.67 19.04 -23.69
CA PRO A 215 -2.66 19.56 -24.64
C PRO A 215 -3.82 20.32 -23.96
N PHE A 216 -3.97 20.24 -22.63
CA PHE A 216 -4.94 21.07 -21.91
C PHE A 216 -4.54 22.55 -21.84
N VAL A 217 -3.28 22.88 -22.13
CA VAL A 217 -2.73 24.23 -21.99
C VAL A 217 -2.09 24.72 -23.29
N LEU A 218 -1.92 23.85 -24.29
CA LEU A 218 -1.27 24.14 -25.57
C LEU A 218 -2.21 23.80 -26.74
N PRO A 219 -2.28 24.63 -27.80
CA PRO A 219 -2.97 24.28 -29.04
C PRO A 219 -2.37 23.01 -29.68
N PRO A 220 -3.13 22.22 -30.46
CA PRO A 220 -4.36 22.61 -31.14
C PRO A 220 -5.68 22.15 -30.51
N VAL A 221 -5.69 21.37 -29.41
CA VAL A 221 -6.95 20.78 -28.88
C VAL A 221 -7.04 20.79 -27.36
N TRP A 222 -7.93 21.64 -26.83
CA TRP A 222 -8.05 21.97 -25.40
C TRP A 222 -8.78 20.93 -24.52
N PHE A 223 -8.95 19.65 -24.94
CA PHE A 223 -9.74 18.68 -24.14
C PHE A 223 -9.37 17.20 -24.30
N ARG A 224 -8.16 16.87 -24.80
CA ARG A 224 -7.72 15.46 -24.96
C ARG A 224 -6.31 15.24 -24.40
N ARG A 225 -6.03 14.01 -23.97
CA ARG A 225 -4.69 13.61 -23.51
C ARG A 225 -3.76 13.40 -24.70
N PHE A 226 -2.46 13.67 -24.52
CA PHE A 226 -1.45 13.50 -25.57
C PHE A 226 -1.50 12.12 -26.23
N SER A 227 -1.55 11.05 -25.44
CA SER A 227 -1.62 9.66 -25.94
C SER A 227 -2.83 9.35 -26.82
N LYS A 228 -3.87 10.19 -26.81
CA LYS A 228 -5.09 10.02 -27.61
C LYS A 228 -5.17 10.96 -28.81
N LEU A 229 -4.14 11.77 -29.04
CA LEU A 229 -4.11 12.69 -30.17
C LEU A 229 -3.67 11.96 -31.45
N PRO A 230 -4.17 12.38 -32.63
CA PRO A 230 -3.59 12.01 -33.92
C PRO A 230 -2.08 12.29 -33.95
N LEU A 231 -1.34 11.55 -34.78
CA LEU A 231 0.13 11.66 -34.85
C LEU A 231 0.59 13.10 -35.13
N GLU A 232 -0.02 13.76 -36.12
CA GLU A 232 0.29 15.15 -36.50
C GLU A 232 0.14 16.13 -35.32
N ASP A 233 -0.89 15.95 -34.49
CA ASP A 233 -1.12 16.79 -33.31
C ASP A 233 -0.13 16.48 -32.18
N ARG A 234 0.31 15.22 -32.05
CA ARG A 234 1.36 14.84 -31.11
C ARG A 234 2.69 15.48 -31.48
N VAL A 235 3.06 15.48 -32.76
CA VAL A 235 4.27 16.15 -33.27
C VAL A 235 4.22 17.65 -32.96
N ARG A 236 3.11 18.33 -33.27
CA ARG A 236 2.93 19.75 -32.95
C ARG A 236 3.08 20.08 -31.46
N VAL A 237 2.60 19.21 -30.57
CA VAL A 237 2.77 19.39 -29.13
C VAL A 237 4.24 19.25 -28.72
N ILE A 238 4.97 18.30 -29.30
CA ILE A 238 6.42 18.14 -29.05
C ILE A 238 7.17 19.38 -29.53
N GLU A 239 6.92 19.84 -30.75
CA GLU A 239 7.52 21.06 -31.31
C GLU A 239 7.23 22.30 -30.45
N ALA A 240 6.01 22.41 -29.91
CA ALA A 240 5.64 23.49 -29.00
C ALA A 240 6.43 23.43 -27.67
N TRP A 241 6.79 22.23 -27.18
CA TRP A 241 7.65 22.08 -26.02
C TRP A 241 9.11 22.43 -26.30
N GLU A 242 9.60 22.10 -27.50
CA GLU A 242 10.96 22.42 -27.95
C GLU A 242 11.18 23.91 -28.17
N SER A 243 10.22 24.57 -28.82
CA SER A 243 10.23 26.00 -29.11
C SER A 243 9.75 26.87 -27.94
N SER A 244 9.29 26.25 -26.84
CA SER A 244 8.75 26.95 -25.67
C SER A 244 9.74 27.96 -25.10
N ARG A 245 9.26 29.19 -24.82
CA ARG A 245 10.03 30.22 -24.09
C ARG A 245 10.35 29.80 -22.65
N PHE A 246 9.53 28.94 -22.05
CA PHE A 246 9.74 28.42 -20.70
C PHE A 246 10.86 27.38 -20.67
N TRP A 247 12.01 27.76 -20.11
CA TRP A 247 13.25 26.98 -20.09
C TRP A 247 13.09 25.54 -19.55
N PRO A 248 12.31 25.28 -18.48
CA PRO A 248 12.14 23.91 -17.97
C PRO A 248 11.53 22.94 -18.99
N ARG A 249 10.65 23.40 -19.88
CA ARG A 249 10.07 22.55 -20.95
C ARG A 249 11.12 22.13 -21.97
N ARG A 250 11.99 23.05 -22.37
CA ARG A 250 13.09 22.76 -23.30
C ARG A 250 14.07 21.76 -22.69
N GLN A 251 14.42 21.94 -21.42
CA GLN A 251 15.29 21.00 -20.71
C GLN A 251 14.67 19.62 -20.57
N ALA A 252 13.37 19.55 -20.25
CA ALA A 252 12.63 18.30 -20.21
C ALA A 252 12.69 17.58 -21.57
N MET A 253 12.48 18.30 -22.68
CA MET A 253 12.53 17.71 -24.01
C MET A 253 13.96 17.30 -24.42
N ALA A 254 14.96 18.10 -24.10
CA ALA A 254 16.37 17.74 -24.34
C ALA A 254 16.77 16.47 -23.57
N ALA A 255 16.36 16.36 -22.31
CA ALA A 255 16.60 15.16 -21.50
C ALA A 255 15.87 13.93 -22.06
N LEU A 256 14.63 14.10 -22.53
CA LEU A 256 13.88 13.04 -23.18
C LEU A 256 14.55 12.58 -24.48
N LYS A 257 14.95 13.52 -25.35
CA LYS A 257 15.70 13.21 -26.58
C LYS A 257 17.03 12.53 -26.28
N LEU A 258 17.77 12.98 -25.27
CA LEU A 258 19.03 12.36 -24.87
C LEU A 258 18.84 10.93 -24.32
N ALA A 259 17.69 10.64 -23.71
CA ALA A 259 17.35 9.28 -23.28
C ALA A 259 16.88 8.38 -24.45
N VAL A 260 16.27 8.97 -25.48
CA VAL A 260 15.62 8.22 -26.59
C VAL A 260 16.51 8.08 -27.81
N LEU A 261 17.05 9.18 -28.33
CA LEU A 261 17.76 9.23 -29.61
C LEU A 261 18.96 8.27 -29.68
N PRO A 262 19.82 8.12 -28.65
CA PRO A 262 20.92 7.15 -28.71
C PRO A 262 20.44 5.71 -28.94
N HIS A 263 19.24 5.38 -28.48
CA HIS A 263 18.67 4.04 -28.61
C HIS A 263 17.93 3.85 -29.93
N VAL A 264 17.49 4.93 -30.56
CA VAL A 264 16.94 4.93 -31.93
C VAL A 264 18.07 4.84 -32.95
N PHE A 265 19.09 5.69 -32.84
CA PHE A 265 20.25 5.69 -33.74
C PHE A 265 21.19 4.50 -33.54
N GLY A 266 21.12 3.81 -32.41
CA GLY A 266 21.85 2.57 -32.17
C GLY A 266 21.29 1.36 -32.93
N GLN A 267 20.15 1.51 -33.64
CA GLN A 267 19.55 0.40 -34.37
C GLN A 267 20.13 0.26 -35.78
N PRO A 268 20.58 -0.94 -36.18
CA PRO A 268 21.21 -1.15 -37.48
C PRO A 268 20.25 -0.94 -38.66
N GLU A 269 18.94 -1.00 -38.42
CA GLU A 269 17.90 -0.74 -39.44
C GLU A 269 17.80 0.76 -39.76
N VAL A 270 17.88 1.62 -38.73
CA VAL A 270 17.88 3.07 -38.88
C VAL A 270 19.17 3.55 -39.55
N LEU A 271 20.33 2.97 -39.17
CA LEU A 271 21.60 3.27 -39.82
C LEU A 271 21.59 2.92 -41.31
N ARG A 272 21.02 1.76 -41.67
CA ARG A 272 20.84 1.35 -43.07
C ARG A 272 19.90 2.28 -43.84
N ALA A 273 18.79 2.71 -43.25
CA ALA A 273 17.88 3.68 -43.88
C ALA A 273 18.55 5.04 -44.15
N LEU A 274 19.47 5.44 -43.27
CA LEU A 274 20.28 6.67 -43.41
C LEU A 274 21.47 6.51 -44.37
N HIS A 275 21.61 5.37 -45.06
CA HIS A 275 22.75 5.04 -45.91
C HIS A 275 24.11 5.14 -45.19
N TYR A 276 24.10 4.98 -43.86
CA TYR A 276 25.32 4.92 -43.08
C TYR A 276 25.83 3.48 -43.10
N PRO A 277 27.11 3.23 -43.46
CA PRO A 277 27.66 1.88 -43.42
C PRO A 277 27.55 1.36 -41.99
N ASP A 278 27.08 0.12 -41.84
CA ASP A 278 26.97 -0.50 -40.52
C ASP A 278 28.38 -0.50 -39.89
N PRO A 279 28.58 0.11 -38.71
CA PRO A 279 29.90 0.09 -38.06
C PRO A 279 30.38 -1.33 -37.72
N LEU A 280 29.50 -2.34 -37.82
CA LEU A 280 29.82 -3.77 -37.69
C LEU A 280 30.00 -4.50 -39.03
N GLU A 281 29.71 -3.87 -40.17
CA GLU A 281 30.17 -4.37 -41.47
C GLU A 281 31.69 -4.22 -41.51
N ARG A 282 32.39 -5.33 -41.26
CA ARG A 282 33.83 -5.40 -41.48
C ARG A 282 34.07 -5.09 -42.95
N VAL A 283 34.60 -3.91 -43.23
CA VAL A 283 35.24 -3.61 -44.52
C VAL A 283 36.22 -4.76 -44.77
N PRO A 284 36.04 -5.57 -45.84
CA PRO A 284 37.02 -6.59 -46.17
C PRO A 284 38.34 -5.85 -46.39
N LEU A 285 39.31 -6.03 -45.50
CA LEU A 285 40.67 -5.60 -45.76
C LEU A 285 41.05 -6.27 -47.07
N ALA A 286 41.26 -5.48 -48.12
CA ALA A 286 41.72 -5.97 -49.40
C ALA A 286 42.92 -6.87 -49.12
N THR A 287 42.76 -8.17 -49.32
CA THR A 287 43.85 -9.11 -49.28
C THR A 287 44.74 -8.74 -50.45
N THR A 288 45.81 -7.99 -50.16
CA THR A 288 46.92 -7.81 -51.09
C THR A 288 47.57 -9.17 -51.29
N SER A 289 47.04 -9.94 -52.23
CA SER A 289 47.75 -11.05 -52.87
C SER A 289 48.74 -10.44 -53.86
N GLU A 290 49.82 -9.85 -53.36
CA GLU A 290 51.02 -9.74 -54.18
C GLU A 290 51.79 -11.06 -54.04
N GLY A 291 51.50 -11.96 -54.98
CA GLY A 291 52.48 -12.95 -55.37
C GLY A 291 53.67 -12.25 -55.98
N ARG A 292 54.87 -12.54 -55.46
CA ARG A 292 56.09 -12.56 -56.26
C ARG A 292 56.90 -13.79 -55.86
N SER A 293 56.96 -14.69 -56.84
CA SER A 293 58.09 -15.54 -57.24
C SER A 293 59.46 -15.13 -56.69
#